data_AF-A0A4U5MM43-F1
#
_entry.id   AF-A0A4U5MM43-F1
#
_cell.length_a   1.000
_cell.length_b   1.000
_cell.length_c   1.000
_cell.angle_alpha   90.00
_cell.angle_beta   90.00
_cell.angle_gamma   90.00
#
_symmetry.space_group_name_H-M   'P 1'
#
loop_
_entity.id
_entity.type
_entity.pdbx_description
1 polymer ?
#
loop_
_entity_poly.entity_id
_entity_poly.type
_entity_poly.pdbx_seq_one_letter_code
_entity_poly.pdbx_strand_id
1 'polypeptide(L)'
;MLFKAAVFFLLLSVSIAAEETSAGNVSDSRKVYCFRTCFANLVLTSPFTEGNLVEPMCPVFAFLPACLYKCDRRLMQDFTISNLDARCKLRESRIRLHRPCMDRLLPDIFKSCSKSCQQETEKSDSIYEEINAHCRKINCRLPCVVTELNKRCKVAGNHVYGTYAVPFLSMMTAMEQNANMRQALIGLPKHCGPLFNVDSSGEDLAAMKIDWEDWKKPRNFQEVAPRDTTTVPIPTSTKKPKERDEEDFEQDEELEDILSEFEPDE
;
A
#
# COMPACT_ATOMS: atom_id res chain seq x y z
N MET A 1 60.61 -16.09 -9.25
CA MET A 1 59.38 -16.86 -9.54
C MET A 1 58.24 -16.60 -8.54
N LEU A 2 58.49 -16.13 -7.32
CA LEU A 2 57.45 -15.83 -6.31
C LEU A 2 56.45 -14.72 -6.69
N PHE A 3 56.85 -13.73 -7.51
CA PHE A 3 55.97 -12.60 -7.86
C PHE A 3 54.82 -12.95 -8.82
N LYS A 4 54.96 -14.01 -9.64
CA LYS A 4 53.91 -14.43 -10.58
C LYS A 4 52.77 -15.22 -9.91
N ALA A 5 53.04 -15.85 -8.76
CA ALA A 5 52.02 -16.58 -8.00
C ALA A 5 51.08 -15.64 -7.23
N ALA A 6 51.59 -14.50 -6.72
CA ALA A 6 50.79 -13.54 -5.97
C ALA A 6 49.74 -12.81 -6.84
N VAL A 7 50.07 -12.50 -8.09
CA VAL A 7 49.14 -11.84 -9.03
C VAL A 7 48.00 -12.78 -9.45
N PHE A 8 48.28 -14.08 -9.56
CA PHE A 8 47.26 -15.08 -9.90
C PHE A 8 46.24 -15.29 -8.77
N PHE A 9 46.68 -15.24 -7.50
CA PHE A 9 45.80 -15.30 -6.33
C PHE A 9 44.95 -14.03 -6.16
N LEU A 10 45.46 -12.85 -6.53
CA LEU A 10 44.70 -11.59 -6.51
C LEU A 10 43.61 -11.52 -7.59
N LEU A 11 43.79 -12.18 -8.74
CA LEU A 11 42.77 -12.24 -9.79
C LEU A 11 41.66 -13.28 -9.49
N LEU A 12 42.01 -14.36 -8.77
CA LEU A 12 41.03 -15.37 -8.33
C LEU A 12 40.11 -14.85 -7.20
N SER A 13 40.59 -13.99 -6.30
CA SER A 13 39.74 -13.43 -5.24
C SER A 13 38.73 -12.39 -5.72
N VAL A 14 39.01 -11.68 -6.82
CA VAL A 14 38.05 -10.73 -7.43
C VAL A 14 36.93 -11.46 -8.19
N SER A 15 37.20 -12.66 -8.71
CA SER A 15 36.21 -13.41 -9.49
C SER A 15 35.14 -14.07 -8.62
N ILE A 16 35.49 -14.50 -7.39
CA ILE A 16 34.53 -15.12 -6.45
C ILE A 16 33.59 -14.07 -5.82
N ALA A 17 34.03 -12.82 -5.68
CA ALA A 17 33.19 -11.73 -5.17
C ALA A 17 32.15 -11.22 -6.18
N ALA A 18 32.32 -11.53 -7.48
CA ALA A 18 31.40 -11.07 -8.53
C ALA A 18 30.26 -12.06 -8.81
N GLU A 19 30.40 -13.35 -8.47
CA GLU A 19 29.39 -14.37 -8.79
C GLU A 19 28.28 -14.52 -7.73
N GLU A 20 28.50 -14.11 -6.47
CA GLU A 20 27.44 -14.11 -5.45
C GLU A 20 26.46 -12.92 -5.55
N THR A 21 26.75 -11.91 -6.38
CA THR A 21 25.86 -10.74 -6.54
C THR A 21 24.78 -10.91 -7.61
N SER A 22 24.84 -11.96 -8.42
CA SER A 22 23.86 -12.16 -9.52
C SER A 22 22.60 -12.91 -9.08
N ALA A 23 22.71 -13.91 -8.19
CA ALA A 23 21.57 -14.68 -7.71
C ALA A 23 20.76 -13.98 -6.59
N GLY A 24 21.38 -13.04 -5.86
CA GLY A 24 20.71 -12.23 -4.83
C GLY A 24 19.74 -11.18 -5.42
N ASN A 25 20.07 -10.59 -6.56
CA ASN A 25 19.34 -9.44 -7.11
C ASN A 25 17.93 -9.77 -7.64
N VAL A 26 17.68 -10.99 -8.13
CA VAL A 26 16.36 -11.35 -8.69
C VAL A 26 15.30 -11.49 -7.58
N SER A 27 15.68 -12.05 -6.43
CA SER A 27 14.80 -12.20 -5.26
C SER A 27 14.34 -10.84 -4.72
N ASP A 28 15.23 -9.85 -4.71
CA ASP A 28 14.94 -8.52 -4.18
C ASP A 28 13.97 -7.74 -5.08
N SER A 29 14.09 -7.86 -6.41
CA SER A 29 13.18 -7.18 -7.35
C SER A 29 11.71 -7.60 -7.18
N ARG A 30 11.45 -8.89 -6.93
CA ARG A 30 10.09 -9.41 -6.71
C ARG A 30 9.49 -8.90 -5.41
N LYS A 31 10.30 -8.81 -4.35
CA LYS A 31 9.88 -8.24 -3.06
C LYS A 31 9.56 -6.76 -3.19
N VAL A 32 10.44 -6.00 -3.85
CA VAL A 32 10.25 -4.57 -4.13
C VAL A 32 8.95 -4.33 -4.88
N TYR A 33 8.67 -5.12 -5.93
CA TYR A 33 7.40 -5.02 -6.67
C TYR A 33 6.20 -5.33 -5.78
N CYS A 34 6.26 -6.40 -4.99
CA CYS A 34 5.18 -6.77 -4.07
C CYS A 34 4.88 -5.66 -3.06
N PHE A 35 5.90 -5.05 -2.44
CA PHE A 35 5.73 -3.92 -1.53
C PHE A 35 5.08 -2.72 -2.21
N ARG A 36 5.51 -2.39 -3.44
CA ARG A 36 4.89 -1.32 -4.24
C ARG A 36 3.41 -1.57 -4.46
N THR A 37 3.02 -2.81 -4.79
CA THR A 37 1.60 -3.18 -4.94
C THR A 37 0.82 -2.98 -3.64
N CYS A 38 1.37 -3.37 -2.49
CA CYS A 38 0.72 -3.14 -1.20
C CYS A 38 0.53 -1.64 -0.91
N PHE A 39 1.53 -0.81 -1.20
CA PHE A 39 1.47 0.64 -1.00
C PHE A 39 0.52 1.33 -1.98
N ALA A 40 0.54 0.91 -3.24
CA ALA A 40 -0.39 1.39 -4.25
C ALA A 40 -1.83 1.11 -3.81
N ASN A 41 -2.12 -0.12 -3.37
CA ASN A 41 -3.45 -0.47 -2.89
C ASN A 41 -3.87 0.42 -1.71
N LEU A 42 -2.96 0.68 -0.76
CA LEU A 42 -3.25 1.55 0.39
C LEU A 42 -3.64 2.98 -0.02
N VAL A 43 -2.96 3.52 -1.04
CA VAL A 43 -3.27 4.84 -1.60
C VAL A 43 -4.60 4.83 -2.35
N LEU A 44 -4.82 3.81 -3.19
CA LEU A 44 -6.01 3.71 -4.03
C LEU A 44 -7.28 3.52 -3.20
N THR A 45 -7.22 2.70 -2.14
CA THR A 45 -8.35 2.46 -1.23
C THR A 45 -8.54 3.54 -0.17
N SER A 46 -7.77 4.64 -0.21
CA SER A 46 -7.84 5.67 0.84
C SER A 46 -9.23 6.32 0.90
N PRO A 47 -9.86 6.47 2.08
CA PRO A 47 -11.19 7.08 2.19
C PRO A 47 -11.21 8.57 1.79
N PHE A 48 -10.04 9.18 1.61
CA PHE A 48 -9.93 10.57 1.12
C PHE A 48 -10.07 10.68 -0.41
N THR A 49 -10.18 9.57 -1.14
CA THR A 49 -10.27 9.56 -2.61
C THR A 49 -11.72 9.52 -3.09
N GLU A 50 -12.59 8.76 -2.42
CA GLU A 50 -13.98 8.49 -2.84
C GLU A 50 -15.04 9.48 -2.31
N GLY A 51 -14.64 10.49 -1.51
CA GLY A 51 -15.53 11.58 -1.10
C GLY A 51 -16.48 11.25 0.06
N ASN A 52 -16.40 10.04 0.62
CA ASN A 52 -17.19 9.62 1.78
C ASN A 52 -16.28 9.07 2.88
N LEU A 53 -16.00 9.88 3.91
CA LEU A 53 -15.29 9.44 5.13
C LEU A 53 -16.24 8.84 6.18
N VAL A 54 -17.44 8.42 5.76
CA VAL A 54 -18.48 7.92 6.67
C VAL A 54 -18.13 6.51 7.18
N GLU A 55 -17.28 5.80 6.45
CA GLU A 55 -16.79 4.48 6.85
C GLU A 55 -15.69 4.55 7.91
N PRO A 56 -15.60 3.52 8.78
CA PRO A 56 -14.48 3.39 9.72
C PRO A 56 -13.15 3.39 8.95
N MET A 57 -12.16 4.14 9.44
CA MET A 57 -10.86 4.28 8.76
C MET A 57 -10.03 3.00 8.86
N CYS A 58 -10.19 2.22 9.92
CA CYS A 58 -9.31 1.09 10.21
C CYS A 58 -9.52 -0.13 9.32
N PRO A 59 -10.75 -0.53 8.93
CA PRO A 59 -10.98 -1.62 8.00
C PRO A 59 -10.27 -1.45 6.65
N VAL A 60 -10.15 -0.20 6.16
CA VAL A 60 -9.39 0.12 4.95
C VAL A 60 -7.92 -0.33 5.07
N PHE A 61 -7.38 -0.39 6.28
CA PHE A 61 -5.97 -0.74 6.52
C PHE A 61 -5.76 -2.19 6.96
N ALA A 62 -6.83 -2.95 7.21
CA ALA A 62 -6.75 -4.32 7.70
C ALA A 62 -6.03 -5.26 6.71
N PHE A 63 -6.06 -4.95 5.41
CA PHE A 63 -5.37 -5.76 4.40
C PHE A 63 -3.85 -5.60 4.40
N LEU A 64 -3.32 -4.48 4.91
CA LEU A 64 -1.92 -4.11 4.73
C LEU A 64 -0.95 -5.12 5.38
N PRO A 65 -1.13 -5.54 6.65
CA PRO A 65 -0.24 -6.54 7.25
C PRO A 65 -0.24 -7.87 6.47
N ALA A 66 -1.40 -8.34 6.03
CA ALA A 66 -1.52 -9.57 5.25
C ALA A 66 -0.84 -9.43 3.88
N CYS A 67 -0.92 -8.26 3.24
CA CYS A 67 -0.23 -7.97 1.99
C CYS A 67 1.29 -7.98 2.20
N LEU A 68 1.80 -7.27 3.20
CA LEU A 68 3.24 -7.20 3.50
C LEU A 68 3.81 -8.58 3.90
N TYR A 69 3.06 -9.39 4.64
CA TYR A 69 3.46 -10.77 4.98
C TYR A 69 3.67 -11.65 3.76
N LYS A 70 2.85 -11.49 2.70
CA LYS A 70 3.02 -12.22 1.44
C LYS A 70 4.30 -11.80 0.70
N CYS A 71 4.74 -10.56 0.88
CA CYS A 71 5.97 -10.05 0.27
C CYS A 71 7.22 -10.50 1.04
N ASP A 72 7.21 -10.37 2.36
CA ASP A 72 8.29 -10.84 3.23
C ASP A 72 7.76 -11.21 4.62
N ARG A 73 7.76 -12.51 4.92
CA ARG A 73 7.26 -13.03 6.20
C ARG A 73 8.01 -12.47 7.41
N ARG A 74 9.27 -12.05 7.23
CA ARG A 74 10.09 -11.48 8.32
C ARG A 74 9.52 -10.17 8.84
N LEU A 75 8.74 -9.44 8.02
CA LEU A 75 8.09 -8.19 8.46
C LEU A 75 7.05 -8.40 9.56
N MET A 76 6.49 -9.60 9.71
CA MET A 76 5.56 -9.85 10.81
C MET A 76 6.25 -10.04 12.17
N GLN A 77 7.58 -10.18 12.19
CA GLN A 77 8.36 -10.10 13.42
C GLN A 77 8.45 -8.65 13.93
N ASP A 78 8.17 -7.66 13.06
CA ASP A 78 8.04 -6.27 13.46
C ASP A 78 6.67 -6.03 14.12
N PHE A 79 6.71 -5.69 15.41
CA PHE A 79 5.54 -5.40 16.22
C PHE A 79 4.71 -4.22 15.68
N THR A 80 5.33 -3.30 14.94
CA THR A 80 4.66 -2.10 14.41
C THR A 80 3.69 -2.42 13.27
N ILE A 81 3.98 -3.47 12.49
CA ILE A 81 3.17 -3.96 11.37
C ILE A 81 2.15 -4.99 11.86
N SER A 82 2.56 -5.92 12.73
CA SER A 82 1.65 -6.96 13.23
C SER A 82 0.51 -6.42 14.10
N ASN A 83 0.72 -5.30 14.81
CA ASN A 83 -0.32 -4.63 15.61
C ASN A 83 -0.97 -3.43 14.94
N LEU A 84 -0.92 -3.33 13.62
CA LEU A 84 -1.47 -2.18 12.89
C LEU A 84 -2.97 -1.97 13.15
N ASP A 85 -3.76 -3.04 13.16
CA ASP A 85 -5.20 -3.00 13.46
C ASP A 85 -5.46 -2.49 14.89
N ALA A 86 -4.79 -3.06 15.88
CA ALA A 86 -4.91 -2.64 17.28
C ALA A 86 -4.52 -1.16 17.47
N ARG A 87 -3.43 -0.71 16.84
CA ARG A 87 -2.98 0.70 16.87
C ARG A 87 -3.99 1.63 16.20
N CYS A 88 -4.57 1.20 15.08
CA CYS A 88 -5.60 1.97 14.40
C CYS A 88 -6.85 2.09 15.26
N LYS A 89 -7.37 0.97 15.79
CA LYS A 89 -8.55 0.94 16.68
C LYS A 89 -8.36 1.80 17.93
N LEU A 90 -7.15 1.78 18.52
CA LEU A 90 -6.81 2.64 19.65
C LEU A 90 -6.93 4.13 19.28
N ARG A 91 -6.48 4.54 18.09
CA ARG A 91 -6.60 5.93 17.61
C ARG A 91 -8.05 6.27 17.24
N GLU A 92 -8.76 5.34 16.60
CA GLU A 92 -10.17 5.48 16.22
C GLU A 92 -11.08 5.65 17.45
N SER A 93 -10.76 5.02 18.59
CA SER A 93 -11.51 5.24 19.84
C SER A 93 -11.58 6.72 20.25
N ARG A 94 -10.57 7.53 19.89
CA ARG A 94 -10.57 8.98 20.15
C ARG A 94 -11.50 9.72 19.19
N ILE A 95 -11.65 9.24 17.96
CA ILE A 95 -12.62 9.77 16.99
C ILE A 95 -14.04 9.57 17.52
N ARG A 96 -14.33 8.45 18.19
CA ARG A 96 -15.67 8.15 18.72
C ARG A 96 -16.20 9.24 19.67
N LEU A 97 -15.31 9.88 20.45
CA LEU A 97 -15.67 10.99 21.34
C LEU A 97 -16.20 12.23 20.60
N HIS A 98 -15.85 12.37 19.32
CA HIS A 98 -16.23 13.49 18.46
C HIS A 98 -17.29 13.12 17.42
N ARG A 99 -17.73 11.86 17.38
CA ARG A 99 -18.63 11.31 16.37
C ARG A 99 -19.91 12.13 16.18
N PRO A 100 -20.66 12.54 17.23
CA PRO A 100 -21.90 13.31 17.05
C PRO A 100 -21.70 14.63 16.28
N CYS A 101 -20.55 15.28 16.47
CA CYS A 101 -20.23 16.53 15.78
C CYS A 101 -19.68 16.25 14.37
N MET A 102 -18.83 15.22 14.24
CA MET A 102 -18.24 14.81 12.97
C MET A 102 -19.30 14.32 11.98
N ASP A 103 -20.19 13.42 12.37
CA ASP A 103 -21.21 12.85 11.49
C ASP A 103 -22.10 13.93 10.86
N ARG A 104 -22.39 15.00 11.63
CA ARG A 104 -23.16 16.15 11.14
C ARG A 104 -22.39 17.01 10.14
N LEU A 105 -21.07 17.12 10.27
CA LEU A 105 -20.26 18.10 9.54
C LEU A 105 -19.44 17.49 8.40
N LEU A 106 -19.08 16.22 8.51
CA LEU A 106 -18.20 15.52 7.57
C LEU A 106 -18.71 15.58 6.13
N PRO A 107 -19.99 15.30 5.81
CA PRO A 107 -20.47 15.36 4.43
C PRO A 107 -20.25 16.73 3.77
N ASP A 108 -20.58 17.81 4.49
CA ASP A 108 -20.41 19.18 4.00
C ASP A 108 -18.94 19.58 3.86
N ILE A 109 -18.12 19.22 4.86
CA ILE A 109 -16.68 19.48 4.84
C ILE A 109 -16.02 18.71 3.69
N PHE A 110 -16.34 17.43 3.51
CA PHE A 110 -15.81 16.60 2.43
C PHE A 110 -16.20 17.14 1.07
N LYS A 111 -17.46 17.53 0.89
CA LYS A 111 -17.93 18.14 -0.36
C LYS A 111 -17.21 19.44 -0.65
N SER A 112 -17.03 20.29 0.36
CA SER A 112 -16.30 21.56 0.25
C SER A 112 -14.83 21.34 -0.12
N CYS A 113 -14.12 20.51 0.65
CA CYS A 113 -12.72 20.17 0.39
C CYS A 113 -12.53 19.46 -0.95
N SER A 114 -13.47 18.61 -1.35
CA SER A 114 -13.42 17.94 -2.65
C SER A 114 -13.49 18.93 -3.81
N LYS A 115 -14.34 19.97 -3.72
CA LYS A 115 -14.41 21.05 -4.71
C LYS A 115 -13.13 21.88 -4.74
N SER A 116 -12.63 22.29 -3.57
CA SER A 116 -11.38 23.06 -3.47
C SER A 116 -10.16 22.29 -3.99
N CYS A 117 -10.20 20.96 -3.92
CA CYS A 117 -9.15 20.05 -4.38
C CYS A 117 -9.45 19.42 -5.75
N GLN A 118 -10.45 19.89 -6.49
CA GLN A 118 -10.69 19.40 -7.85
C GLN A 118 -9.50 19.81 -8.73
N GLN A 119 -8.74 18.81 -9.17
CA GLN A 119 -7.82 18.92 -10.29
C GLN A 119 -8.42 18.12 -11.43
N GLU A 120 -8.48 18.74 -12.61
CA GLU A 120 -8.73 18.02 -13.85
C GLU A 120 -7.64 16.96 -13.99
N THR A 121 -8.06 15.71 -13.86
CA THR A 121 -7.19 14.57 -14.14
C THR A 121 -7.65 14.05 -15.48
N GLU A 122 -6.79 14.21 -16.48
CA GLU A 122 -6.96 13.48 -17.73
C GLU A 122 -7.03 11.99 -17.38
N LYS A 123 -8.02 11.29 -17.95
CA LYS A 123 -8.11 9.84 -17.81
C LYS A 123 -6.82 9.26 -18.38
N SER A 124 -6.06 8.57 -17.55
CA SER A 124 -4.84 7.89 -17.93
C SER A 124 -5.03 6.40 -17.69
N ASP A 125 -4.65 5.58 -18.67
CA ASP A 125 -4.66 4.12 -18.54
C ASP A 125 -3.47 3.59 -17.71
N SER A 126 -2.60 4.50 -17.24
CA SER A 126 -1.45 4.14 -16.41
C SER A 126 -1.83 4.07 -14.93
N ILE A 127 -1.64 2.89 -14.32
CA ILE A 127 -1.75 2.71 -12.86
C ILE A 127 -0.87 3.69 -12.07
N TYR A 128 0.27 4.10 -12.63
CA TYR A 128 1.12 5.09 -11.99
C TYR A 128 0.45 6.47 -11.93
N GLU A 129 -0.18 6.91 -13.02
CA GLU A 129 -0.89 8.20 -13.04
C GLU A 129 -2.14 8.15 -12.16
N GLU A 130 -2.78 6.99 -12.06
CA GLU A 130 -3.87 6.76 -11.12
C GLU A 130 -3.41 6.93 -9.66
N ILE A 131 -2.34 6.24 -9.25
CA ILE A 131 -1.76 6.37 -7.90
C ILE A 131 -1.35 7.83 -7.66
N ASN A 132 -0.71 8.47 -8.64
CA ASN A 132 -0.29 9.86 -8.58
C ASN A 132 -1.47 10.81 -8.34
N ALA A 133 -2.58 10.62 -9.08
CA ALA A 133 -3.81 11.35 -8.89
C ALA A 133 -4.42 11.15 -7.50
N HIS A 134 -4.41 9.91 -6.98
CA HIS A 134 -4.90 9.61 -5.63
C HIS A 134 -4.03 10.29 -4.56
N CYS A 135 -2.71 10.23 -4.67
CA CYS A 135 -1.80 10.93 -3.76
C CYS A 135 -2.00 12.45 -3.78
N ARG A 136 -2.22 13.07 -4.95
CA ARG A 136 -2.59 14.49 -5.05
C ARG A 136 -3.90 14.80 -4.31
N LYS A 137 -4.94 13.99 -4.54
CA LYS A 137 -6.24 14.13 -3.87
C LYS A 137 -6.09 14.03 -2.35
N ILE A 138 -5.38 13.02 -1.85
CA ILE A 138 -5.16 12.81 -0.42
C ILE A 138 -4.40 14.01 0.18
N ASN A 139 -3.28 14.42 -0.42
CA ASN A 139 -2.47 15.52 0.10
C ASN A 139 -3.20 16.87 0.13
N CYS A 140 -4.17 17.09 -0.74
CA CYS A 140 -5.00 18.29 -0.69
C CYS A 140 -6.16 18.14 0.31
N ARG A 141 -6.91 17.03 0.21
CA ARG A 141 -8.16 16.85 0.97
C ARG A 141 -7.92 16.59 2.45
N LEU A 142 -6.92 15.78 2.81
CA LEU A 142 -6.66 15.46 4.21
C LEU A 142 -6.37 16.71 5.04
N PRO A 143 -5.42 17.60 4.68
CA PRO A 143 -5.22 18.85 5.41
C PRO A 143 -6.47 19.74 5.45
N CYS A 144 -7.19 19.89 4.33
CA CYS A 144 -8.42 20.68 4.27
C CYS A 144 -9.48 20.15 5.27
N VAL A 145 -9.74 18.85 5.26
CA VAL A 145 -10.70 18.18 6.15
C VAL A 145 -10.30 18.36 7.60
N VAL A 146 -9.01 18.15 7.92
CA VAL A 146 -8.47 18.31 9.28
C VAL A 146 -8.67 19.75 9.77
N THR A 147 -8.32 20.74 8.96
CA THR A 147 -8.48 22.16 9.28
C THR A 147 -9.95 22.54 9.47
N GLU A 148 -10.83 22.17 8.53
CA GLU A 148 -12.26 22.50 8.61
C GLU A 148 -12.97 21.78 9.77
N LEU A 149 -12.61 20.53 10.05
CA LEU A 149 -13.10 19.82 11.22
C LEU A 149 -12.65 20.51 12.48
N ASN A 150 -11.36 20.84 12.64
CA ASN A 150 -10.85 21.48 13.85
C ASN A 150 -11.47 22.86 14.13
N LYS A 151 -11.90 23.60 13.09
CA LYS A 151 -12.62 24.87 13.24
C LYS A 151 -13.99 24.69 13.92
N ARG A 152 -14.68 23.58 13.65
CA ARG A 152 -16.09 23.36 14.06
C ARG A 152 -16.24 22.31 15.17
N CYS A 153 -15.30 21.38 15.24
CA CYS A 153 -15.17 20.29 16.19
C CYS A 153 -13.73 20.28 16.69
N LYS A 154 -13.46 21.00 17.79
CA LYS A 154 -12.10 21.17 18.34
C LYS A 154 -11.41 19.80 18.44
N VAL A 155 -10.16 19.75 17.95
CA VAL A 155 -9.24 18.59 17.92
C VAL A 155 -9.69 17.35 17.15
N ALA A 156 -10.93 17.27 16.66
CA ALA A 156 -11.43 16.10 15.94
C ALA A 156 -10.65 15.82 14.65
N GLY A 157 -10.28 16.87 13.90
CA GLY A 157 -9.42 16.74 12.73
C GLY A 157 -8.07 16.11 13.06
N ASN A 158 -7.48 16.45 14.21
CA ASN A 158 -6.21 15.84 14.65
C ASN A 158 -6.37 14.34 14.94
N HIS A 159 -7.51 13.92 15.49
CA HIS A 159 -7.80 12.50 15.70
C HIS A 159 -8.02 11.74 14.40
N VAL A 160 -8.70 12.36 13.43
CA VAL A 160 -8.83 11.84 12.05
C VAL A 160 -7.45 11.63 11.42
N TYR A 161 -6.62 12.68 11.41
CA TYR A 161 -5.26 12.60 10.87
C TYR A 161 -4.43 11.51 11.56
N GLY A 162 -4.42 11.52 12.90
CA GLY A 162 -3.64 10.56 13.68
C GLY A 162 -4.10 9.11 13.52
N THR A 163 -5.33 8.87 13.10
CA THR A 163 -5.85 7.53 12.76
C THR A 163 -5.46 7.15 11.34
N TYR A 164 -5.65 8.06 10.37
CA TYR A 164 -5.27 7.86 8.98
C TYR A 164 -3.76 7.63 8.79
N ALA A 165 -2.92 8.30 9.58
CA ALA A 165 -1.47 8.22 9.48
C ALA A 165 -0.87 6.91 10.03
N VAL A 166 -1.64 6.09 10.77
CA VAL A 166 -1.15 4.86 11.42
C VAL A 166 -0.43 3.92 10.44
N PRO A 167 -1.01 3.50 9.31
CA PRO A 167 -0.32 2.61 8.39
C PRO A 167 0.98 3.22 7.84
N PHE A 168 0.99 4.51 7.51
CA PHE A 168 2.16 5.20 6.99
C PHE A 168 3.30 5.27 8.00
N LEU A 169 2.97 5.60 9.25
CA LEU A 169 3.93 5.60 10.37
C LEU A 169 4.51 4.21 10.62
N SER A 170 3.67 3.16 10.65
CA SER A 170 4.17 1.78 10.81
C SER A 170 5.09 1.37 9.67
N MET A 171 4.74 1.74 8.43
CA MET A 171 5.53 1.43 7.25
C MET A 171 6.89 2.14 7.28
N MET A 172 6.94 3.40 7.72
CA MET A 172 8.22 4.11 7.89
C MET A 172 9.15 3.39 8.86
N THR A 173 8.66 2.98 10.03
CA THR A 173 9.46 2.22 10.99
C THR A 173 9.96 0.91 10.40
N ALA A 174 9.12 0.21 9.63
CA ALA A 174 9.53 -1.02 8.94
C ALA A 174 10.59 -0.77 7.85
N MET A 175 10.58 0.39 7.17
CA MET A 175 11.58 0.77 6.15
C MET A 175 12.95 1.13 6.73
N GLU A 176 13.00 1.59 7.98
CA GLU A 176 14.27 1.78 8.69
C GLU A 176 15.01 0.44 8.81
N GLN A 177 14.26 -0.64 8.99
CA GLN A 177 14.76 -2.00 9.24
C GLN A 177 14.84 -2.86 7.97
N ASN A 178 14.18 -2.48 6.87
CA ASN A 178 14.10 -3.28 5.64
C ASN A 178 14.46 -2.48 4.37
N ALA A 179 15.64 -2.78 3.80
CA ALA A 179 16.15 -2.12 2.60
C ALA A 179 15.26 -2.32 1.35
N ASN A 180 14.65 -3.50 1.18
CA ASN A 180 13.75 -3.77 0.05
C ASN A 180 12.47 -2.93 0.14
N MET A 181 11.96 -2.71 1.36
CA MET A 181 10.81 -1.85 1.60
C MET A 181 11.14 -0.37 1.33
N ARG A 182 12.35 0.07 1.73
CA ARG A 182 12.86 1.40 1.38
C ARG A 182 12.99 1.59 -0.14
N GLN A 183 13.54 0.59 -0.82
CA GLN A 183 13.67 0.60 -2.28
C GLN A 183 12.30 0.55 -2.99
N ALA A 184 11.28 -0.03 -2.37
CA ALA A 184 9.92 0.00 -2.90
C ALA A 184 9.35 1.42 -2.96
N LEU A 185 9.71 2.32 -2.03
CA LEU A 185 9.32 3.72 -2.11
C LEU A 185 10.05 4.49 -3.21
N ILE A 186 11.26 4.08 -3.57
CA ILE A 186 11.99 4.69 -4.69
C ILE A 186 11.16 4.44 -5.95
N GLY A 187 10.61 5.50 -6.55
CA GLY A 187 9.74 5.40 -7.73
C GLY A 187 8.24 5.44 -7.45
N LEU A 188 7.80 5.69 -6.21
CA LEU A 188 6.43 6.18 -6.01
C LEU A 188 6.26 7.56 -6.65
N PRO A 189 5.04 7.94 -7.06
CA PRO A 189 4.77 9.29 -7.52
C PRO A 189 5.25 10.35 -6.54
N LYS A 190 5.82 11.44 -7.06
CA LYS A 190 6.32 12.57 -6.24
C LYS A 190 5.26 13.05 -5.24
N HIS A 191 4.00 13.08 -5.67
CA HIS A 191 2.89 13.48 -4.82
C HIS A 191 2.58 12.48 -3.69
N CYS A 192 3.07 11.25 -3.72
CA CYS A 192 2.94 10.34 -2.60
C CYS A 192 3.97 10.60 -1.49
N GLY A 193 5.07 11.30 -1.79
CA GLY A 193 6.17 11.56 -0.85
C GLY A 193 5.72 12.03 0.54
N PRO A 194 4.85 13.05 0.65
CA PRO A 194 4.36 13.52 1.96
C PRO A 194 3.62 12.47 2.80
N LEU A 195 3.04 11.44 2.19
CA LEU A 195 2.37 10.37 2.93
C LEU A 195 3.37 9.45 3.62
N PHE A 196 4.59 9.33 3.10
CA PHE A 196 5.62 8.38 3.57
C PHE A 196 6.84 9.07 4.18
N ASN A 197 6.82 10.40 4.33
CA ASN A 197 7.88 11.18 4.96
C ASN A 197 7.30 11.97 6.13
N VAL A 198 7.10 11.29 7.26
CA VAL A 198 6.54 11.88 8.49
C VAL A 198 7.65 12.46 9.40
N ASP A 199 8.92 12.26 9.05
CA ASP A 199 10.08 12.79 9.78
C ASP A 199 10.47 14.22 9.39
N SER A 200 9.75 14.86 8.46
CA SER A 200 9.81 16.32 8.32
C SER A 200 9.05 16.96 9.48
N SER A 201 9.67 16.98 10.64
CA SER A 201 9.22 17.63 11.86
C SER A 201 8.68 19.03 11.59
N GLY A 202 7.35 19.20 11.59
CA GLY A 202 6.62 20.44 11.90
C GLY A 202 6.84 21.71 11.05
N GLU A 203 7.92 21.86 10.30
CA GLU A 203 8.33 23.12 9.64
C GLU A 203 8.53 23.01 8.11
N ASP A 204 8.59 21.79 7.55
CA ASP A 204 9.12 21.55 6.19
C ASP A 204 8.08 21.22 5.09
N LEU A 205 6.81 21.59 5.27
CA LEU A 205 5.85 21.66 4.14
C LEU A 205 6.19 22.78 3.12
N ALA A 206 7.27 23.54 3.35
CA ALA A 206 7.72 24.64 2.49
C ALA A 206 8.96 24.34 1.61
N ALA A 207 9.67 23.20 1.75
CA ALA A 207 11.05 23.08 1.20
C ALA A 207 11.36 21.89 0.26
N MET A 208 10.40 21.06 -0.17
CA MET A 208 10.74 19.90 -1.03
C MET A 208 10.93 20.23 -2.52
N LYS A 209 12.16 20.62 -2.90
CA LYS A 209 12.71 20.41 -4.25
C LYS A 209 13.50 19.10 -4.28
N ILE A 210 12.89 18.06 -4.82
CA ILE A 210 13.58 16.85 -5.31
C ILE A 210 13.43 16.86 -6.84
N ASP A 211 14.53 16.61 -7.54
CA ASP A 211 14.62 16.47 -9.00
C ASP A 211 14.30 15.01 -9.39
N TRP A 212 13.32 14.84 -10.29
CA TRP A 212 12.72 13.54 -10.65
C TRP A 212 12.90 13.22 -12.15
N GLU A 213 13.83 13.89 -12.85
CA GLU A 213 14.05 13.70 -14.29
C GLU A 213 14.66 12.34 -14.70
N ASP A 214 14.97 11.44 -13.77
CA ASP A 214 15.48 10.09 -14.10
C ASP A 214 14.41 9.08 -14.58
N TRP A 215 13.19 9.56 -14.84
CA TRP A 215 12.05 8.70 -15.20
C TRP A 215 11.79 8.52 -16.69
N LYS A 216 12.65 9.04 -17.58
CA LYS A 216 12.55 8.77 -19.03
C LYS A 216 13.62 7.79 -19.51
N LYS A 217 13.25 6.50 -19.46
CA LYS A 217 13.70 5.33 -20.25
C LYS A 217 14.42 4.22 -19.46
N PRO A 218 13.87 2.98 -19.42
CA PRO A 218 14.74 1.81 -19.40
C PRO A 218 15.41 1.68 -20.78
N ARG A 219 16.73 1.86 -20.87
CA ARG A 219 17.48 1.39 -22.03
C ARG A 219 17.56 -0.13 -21.95
N ASN A 220 17.00 -0.78 -22.97
CA ASN A 220 17.25 -2.16 -23.39
C ASN A 220 16.81 -3.27 -22.42
N PHE A 221 15.50 -3.51 -22.36
CA PHE A 221 15.02 -4.89 -22.31
C PHE A 221 14.87 -5.35 -23.76
N GLN A 222 15.86 -6.07 -24.29
CA GLN A 222 15.63 -6.91 -25.46
C GLN A 222 14.64 -8.00 -25.06
N GLU A 223 13.47 -8.00 -25.70
CA GLU A 223 12.57 -9.15 -25.71
C GLU A 223 13.36 -10.39 -26.14
N VAL A 224 13.53 -11.34 -25.23
CA VAL A 224 13.91 -12.70 -25.61
C VAL A 224 12.68 -13.29 -26.29
N ALA A 225 12.75 -13.45 -27.61
CA ALA A 225 11.70 -14.06 -28.41
C ALA A 225 11.29 -15.44 -27.84
N PRO A 226 9.99 -15.77 -27.79
CA PRO A 226 9.55 -17.12 -27.44
C PRO A 226 10.08 -18.13 -28.45
N ARG A 227 10.79 -19.16 -27.98
CA ARG A 227 11.15 -20.33 -28.78
C ARG A 227 9.90 -21.15 -29.10
N ASP A 228 9.80 -21.57 -30.36
CA ASP A 228 8.82 -22.50 -30.90
C ASP A 228 8.62 -23.73 -30.01
N THR A 229 7.37 -23.95 -29.58
CA THR A 229 6.89 -25.28 -29.18
C THR A 229 5.74 -25.71 -30.08
N THR A 230 6.11 -26.63 -30.94
CA THR A 230 5.37 -27.59 -31.74
C THR A 230 3.91 -27.83 -31.37
N THR A 231 3.10 -27.74 -32.43
CA THR A 231 1.68 -28.09 -32.57
C THR A 231 1.33 -29.50 -32.08
N VAL A 232 0.25 -29.62 -31.29
CA VAL A 232 -0.47 -30.89 -31.04
C VAL A 232 -1.92 -30.70 -31.48
N PRO A 233 -2.50 -31.62 -32.29
CA PRO A 233 -3.83 -31.43 -32.86
C PRO A 233 -4.97 -31.65 -31.87
N ILE A 234 -6.00 -30.81 -32.03
CA ILE A 234 -7.26 -30.80 -31.29
C ILE A 234 -8.19 -31.91 -31.84
N PRO A 235 -8.76 -32.79 -31.01
CA PRO A 235 -9.91 -33.59 -31.39
C PRO A 235 -11.21 -32.81 -31.19
N THR A 236 -11.93 -32.57 -32.29
CA THR A 236 -13.31 -32.09 -32.33
C THR A 236 -14.27 -33.14 -31.76
N SER A 237 -15.05 -32.79 -30.73
CA SER A 237 -16.21 -33.56 -30.28
C SER A 237 -17.43 -32.65 -30.17
N THR A 238 -18.34 -32.84 -31.12
CA THR A 238 -19.69 -32.31 -31.16
C THR A 238 -20.58 -33.05 -30.16
N LYS A 239 -20.98 -32.41 -29.05
CA LYS A 239 -22.22 -32.75 -28.32
C LYS A 239 -22.93 -31.50 -27.82
N LYS A 240 -24.24 -31.53 -28.06
CA LYS A 240 -25.27 -30.49 -27.90
C LYS A 240 -25.56 -30.23 -26.40
N PRO A 241 -26.01 -29.01 -26.01
CA PRO A 241 -26.20 -28.64 -24.61
C PRO A 241 -27.41 -29.34 -24.00
N LYS A 242 -27.32 -29.70 -22.72
CA LYS A 242 -28.44 -30.16 -21.91
C LYS A 242 -28.75 -29.05 -20.88
N GLU A 243 -29.94 -28.47 -20.99
CA GLU A 243 -30.57 -27.62 -19.98
C GLU A 243 -30.50 -28.31 -18.61
N ARG A 244 -30.17 -27.55 -17.57
CA ARG A 244 -30.38 -27.94 -16.19
C ARG A 244 -31.10 -26.80 -15.50
N ASP A 245 -32.25 -27.18 -14.96
CA ASP A 245 -33.27 -26.37 -14.36
C ASP A 245 -32.80 -25.67 -13.07
N GLU A 246 -33.46 -24.54 -12.83
CA GLU A 246 -33.46 -23.75 -11.60
C GLU A 246 -33.94 -24.61 -10.44
N GLU A 247 -33.14 -24.69 -9.37
CA GLU A 247 -33.60 -25.14 -8.05
C GLU A 247 -33.33 -24.03 -7.04
N ASP A 248 -34.43 -23.63 -6.39
CA ASP A 248 -34.53 -22.71 -5.29
C ASP A 248 -33.62 -23.12 -4.11
N PHE A 249 -32.88 -22.15 -3.58
CA PHE A 249 -32.12 -22.31 -2.34
C PHE A 249 -32.68 -21.34 -1.30
N GLU A 250 -33.76 -21.75 -0.64
CA GLU A 250 -34.15 -21.27 0.69
C GLU A 250 -33.51 -22.20 1.73
N GLN A 251 -32.68 -21.63 2.61
CA GLN A 251 -32.30 -22.16 3.94
C GLN A 251 -31.24 -21.20 4.54
N ASP A 252 -31.18 -20.92 5.83
CA ASP A 252 -32.11 -20.94 6.95
C ASP A 252 -31.32 -20.26 8.09
N GLU A 253 -32.06 -19.68 9.02
CA GLU A 253 -31.57 -19.12 10.27
C GLU A 253 -30.88 -20.20 11.12
N GLU A 254 -29.57 -20.06 11.42
CA GLU A 254 -28.95 -20.66 12.61
C GLU A 254 -27.53 -20.11 12.81
N LEU A 255 -27.42 -18.94 13.46
CA LEU A 255 -26.12 -18.41 13.88
C LEU A 255 -26.18 -17.69 15.23
N GLU A 256 -26.97 -18.21 16.18
CA GLU A 256 -27.04 -17.68 17.56
C GLU A 256 -26.47 -18.61 18.65
N ASP A 257 -26.01 -19.83 18.35
CA ASP A 257 -25.63 -20.81 19.39
C ASP A 257 -24.12 -21.04 19.61
N ILE A 258 -23.21 -20.23 19.05
CA ILE A 258 -21.75 -20.51 19.11
C ILE A 258 -20.97 -19.59 20.10
N LEU A 259 -21.62 -18.70 20.86
CA LEU A 259 -20.91 -17.76 21.74
C LEU A 259 -21.17 -17.90 23.25
N SER A 260 -21.85 -18.96 23.70
CA SER A 260 -22.12 -19.21 25.13
C SER A 260 -21.12 -20.15 25.82
N GLU A 261 -20.10 -20.69 25.14
CA GLU A 261 -19.33 -21.84 25.67
C GLU A 261 -17.84 -21.59 25.99
N PHE A 262 -17.42 -20.35 26.27
CA PHE A 262 -16.06 -20.08 26.77
C PHE A 262 -16.06 -19.26 28.06
N GLU A 263 -16.51 -19.88 29.15
CA GLU A 263 -16.03 -19.57 30.50
C GLU A 263 -14.94 -20.60 30.86
N PRO A 264 -13.70 -20.17 31.18
CA PRO A 264 -12.69 -21.08 31.72
C PRO A 264 -12.88 -21.23 33.23
N ASP A 265 -13.17 -22.45 33.68
CA ASP A 265 -13.05 -22.87 35.08
C ASP A 265 -11.56 -23.03 35.47
N GLU A 266 -11.25 -22.47 36.65
CA GLU A 266 -10.11 -22.63 37.58
C GLU A 266 -8.73 -23.16 37.10
#